data_AF-A0A1H0X7Q9-F1
#
_entry.id   AF-A0A1H0X7Q9-F1
#
_cell.length_a   1.000
_cell.length_b   1.000
_cell.length_c   1.000
_cell.angle_alpha   90.00
_cell.angle_beta   90.00
_cell.angle_gamma   90.00
#
_symmetry.space_group_name_H-M   'P 1'
#
loop_
_entity.id
_entity.type
_entity.pdbx_description
1 polymer ?
#
loop_
_entity_poly.entity_id
_entity_poly.type
_entity_poly.pdbx_seq_one_letter_code
_entity_poly.pdbx_strand_id
1 'polypeptide(L)'
;MSRGEVYTNRDEIMKVWRPGHIELADWAEVAVVVPATAAVIGKLANGIAEGLLCETFLAFRPEVRKVIAPAMNGHMLHQPSVQRNIDSLKEDGYVVISTREGELACGYAGDGKLAAVHDVVNQVKKLRQ
;
A
#
# COMPACT_ATOMS: atom_id res chain seq x y z
N MET A 1 7.73 10.36 15.43
CA MET A 1 8.75 10.21 14.36
C MET A 1 9.03 8.72 14.13
N SER A 2 9.37 8.33 12.89
CA SER A 2 9.51 6.93 12.42
C SER A 2 10.59 6.11 13.14
N ARG A 3 11.61 6.76 13.72
CA ARG A 3 12.83 6.13 14.28
C ARG A 3 13.68 5.32 13.29
N GLY A 4 13.28 5.24 12.02
CA GLY A 4 14.02 4.65 10.90
C GLY A 4 14.13 5.62 9.73
N GLU A 5 14.80 5.19 8.67
CA GLU A 5 15.02 5.99 7.47
C GLU A 5 13.70 6.30 6.75
N VAL A 6 13.63 7.49 6.16
CA VAL A 6 12.45 7.98 5.42
C VAL A 6 12.95 8.45 4.06
N TYR A 7 12.39 7.86 3.02
CA TYR A 7 12.71 8.19 1.63
C TYR A 7 11.44 8.64 0.91
N THR A 8 11.55 9.66 0.08
CA THR A 8 10.43 10.22 -0.69
C THR A 8 10.54 9.98 -2.19
N ASN A 9 11.75 9.74 -2.69
CA ASN A 9 12.03 9.53 -4.11
C ASN A 9 13.25 8.62 -4.32
N ARG A 10 13.48 8.24 -5.58
CA ARG A 10 14.57 7.34 -5.96
C ARG A 10 15.96 7.94 -5.72
N ASP A 11 16.10 9.24 -5.92
CA ASP A 11 17.39 9.93 -5.88
C ASP A 11 17.99 9.88 -4.47
N GLU A 12 17.14 9.87 -3.45
CA GLU A 12 17.54 9.72 -2.04
C GLU A 12 18.11 8.35 -1.68
N ILE A 13 17.85 7.32 -2.50
CA ILE A 13 18.28 5.93 -2.24
C ILE A 13 19.13 5.34 -3.38
N MET A 14 19.55 6.17 -4.33
CA MET A 14 20.42 5.73 -5.42
C MET A 14 21.84 5.44 -4.91
N LYS A 15 22.24 4.17 -4.97
CA LYS A 15 23.61 3.72 -4.76
C LYS A 15 24.18 3.18 -6.07
N VAL A 16 25.47 3.42 -6.31
CA VAL A 16 26.16 3.12 -7.59
C VAL A 16 26.14 1.63 -7.95
N TRP A 17 26.09 0.73 -6.96
CA TRP A 17 26.25 -0.71 -7.19
C TRP A 17 25.01 -1.55 -6.87
N ARG A 18 23.99 -0.99 -6.23
CA ARG A 18 22.74 -1.70 -5.91
C ARG A 18 21.55 -0.73 -5.97
N PRO A 19 20.52 -0.99 -6.79
CA PRO A 19 19.35 -0.12 -6.83
C PRO A 19 18.65 -0.09 -5.47
N GLY A 20 18.36 1.11 -4.96
CA GLY A 20 17.82 1.27 -3.60
C GLY A 20 16.48 0.59 -3.35
N HIS A 21 15.60 0.53 -4.35
CA HIS A 21 14.32 -0.20 -4.23
C HIS A 21 14.52 -1.71 -4.06
N ILE A 22 15.60 -2.29 -4.62
CA ILE A 22 15.95 -3.70 -4.42
C ILE A 22 16.47 -3.92 -2.99
N GLU A 23 17.29 -3.01 -2.47
CA GLU A 23 17.77 -3.09 -1.10
C GLU A 23 16.63 -3.06 -0.07
N LEU A 24 15.66 -2.16 -0.27
CA LEU A 24 14.44 -2.12 0.55
C LEU A 24 13.60 -3.41 0.40
N ALA A 25 13.49 -3.94 -0.82
CA ALA A 25 12.74 -5.16 -1.10
C ALA A 25 13.35 -6.39 -0.43
N ASP A 26 14.68 -6.48 -0.40
CA ASP A 26 15.39 -7.59 0.25
C ASP A 26 15.34 -7.51 1.78
N TRP A 27 15.32 -6.30 2.33
CA TRP A 27 15.24 -6.05 3.78
C TRP A 27 13.85 -6.33 4.37
N ALA A 28 12.78 -6.05 3.62
CA ALA A 28 11.43 -6.11 4.15
C ALA A 28 10.94 -7.55 4.38
N GLU A 29 10.32 -7.78 5.54
CA GLU A 29 9.55 -9.01 5.83
C GLU A 29 8.04 -8.78 5.63
N VAL A 30 7.59 -7.56 5.91
CA VAL A 30 6.21 -7.10 5.75
C VAL A 30 6.25 -5.69 5.19
N ALA A 31 5.42 -5.42 4.20
CA ALA A 31 5.31 -4.12 3.56
C ALA A 31 3.86 -3.65 3.56
N VAL A 32 3.65 -2.39 3.97
CA VAL A 32 2.31 -1.83 4.15
C VAL A 32 2.18 -0.46 3.49
N VAL A 33 1.14 -0.27 2.67
CA VAL A 33 0.76 1.05 2.12
C VAL A 33 -0.45 1.59 2.87
N VAL A 34 -0.25 2.68 3.62
CA VAL A 34 -1.29 3.34 4.43
C VAL A 34 -1.14 4.88 4.32
N PRO A 35 -2.13 5.62 3.79
CA PRO A 35 -3.24 5.12 2.98
C PRO A 35 -2.78 4.65 1.59
N ALA A 36 -3.45 3.63 1.05
CA ALA A 36 -3.34 3.25 -0.36
C ALA A 36 -4.40 4.02 -1.18
N THR A 37 -3.94 4.94 -2.02
CA THR A 37 -4.84 5.71 -2.91
C THR A 37 -5.27 4.86 -4.10
N ALA A 38 -6.33 5.28 -4.80
CA ALA A 38 -6.76 4.62 -6.04
C ALA A 38 -5.64 4.51 -7.08
N ALA A 39 -4.78 5.53 -7.17
CA ALA A 39 -3.65 5.54 -8.09
C ALA A 39 -2.60 4.48 -7.73
N VAL A 40 -2.24 4.36 -6.43
CA VAL A 40 -1.29 3.32 -5.99
C VAL A 40 -1.89 1.93 -6.21
N ILE A 41 -3.16 1.72 -5.84
CA ILE A 41 -3.86 0.45 -6.06
C ILE A 41 -3.86 0.07 -7.55
N GLY A 42 -4.19 1.02 -8.43
CA GLY A 42 -4.18 0.78 -9.87
C GLY A 42 -2.80 0.43 -10.41
N LYS A 43 -1.75 1.13 -9.96
CA LYS A 43 -0.37 0.84 -10.38
C LYS A 43 0.07 -0.56 -9.93
N LEU A 44 -0.15 -0.90 -8.66
CA LEU A 44 0.25 -2.20 -8.11
C LEU A 44 -0.50 -3.36 -8.78
N ALA A 45 -1.82 -3.23 -8.96
CA ALA A 45 -2.65 -4.28 -9.56
C ALA A 45 -2.31 -4.57 -11.03
N ASN A 46 -1.69 -3.60 -11.72
CA ASN A 46 -1.37 -3.70 -13.14
C ASN A 46 0.15 -3.78 -13.41
N GLY A 47 0.97 -3.98 -12.36
CA GLY A 47 2.42 -4.13 -12.53
C GLY A 47 3.14 -2.86 -13.01
N ILE A 48 2.62 -1.67 -12.69
CA ILE A 48 3.22 -0.38 -13.10
C ILE A 48 4.23 0.10 -12.05
N ALA A 49 5.51 0.02 -12.37
CA ALA A 49 6.64 0.40 -11.51
C ALA A 49 6.96 1.92 -11.58
N GLU A 50 5.97 2.79 -11.35
CA GLU A 50 6.21 4.24 -11.35
C GLU A 50 6.38 4.80 -9.94
N GLY A 51 7.63 5.08 -9.58
CA GLY A 51 8.04 5.70 -8.32
C GLY A 51 8.53 4.69 -7.29
N LEU A 52 9.33 5.17 -6.33
CA LEU A 52 10.04 4.32 -5.35
C LEU A 52 9.14 3.30 -4.66
N LEU A 53 7.93 3.69 -4.26
CA LEU A 53 6.96 2.80 -3.63
C LEU A 53 6.57 1.64 -4.55
N CYS A 54 6.11 1.93 -5.77
CA CYS A 54 5.62 0.89 -6.67
C CYS A 54 6.77 -0.01 -7.14
N GLU A 55 7.93 0.56 -7.45
CA GLU A 55 9.14 -0.20 -7.79
C GLU A 55 9.54 -1.18 -6.68
N THR A 56 9.59 -0.70 -5.44
CA THR A 56 9.93 -1.55 -4.28
C THR A 56 8.89 -2.65 -4.09
N PHE A 57 7.59 -2.32 -4.23
CA PHE A 57 6.52 -3.29 -4.03
C PHE A 57 6.51 -4.41 -5.07
N LEU A 58 6.88 -4.11 -6.31
CA LEU A 58 7.00 -5.11 -7.37
C LEU A 58 8.27 -5.95 -7.23
N ALA A 59 9.30 -5.44 -6.57
CA ALA A 59 10.55 -6.16 -6.33
C ALA A 59 10.49 -7.12 -5.12
N PHE A 60 9.43 -7.08 -4.31
CA PHE A 60 9.31 -7.96 -3.15
C PHE A 60 9.30 -9.44 -3.55
N ARG A 61 10.06 -10.23 -2.78
CA ARG A 61 10.06 -11.68 -2.90
C ARG A 61 8.70 -12.26 -2.45
N PRO A 62 8.30 -13.46 -2.93
CA PRO A 62 7.00 -14.06 -2.61
C PRO A 62 6.70 -14.20 -1.11
N GLU A 63 7.73 -14.30 -0.27
CA GLU A 63 7.61 -14.46 1.18
C GLU A 63 7.21 -13.15 1.89
N VAL A 64 7.45 -11.99 1.27
CA VAL A 64 7.14 -10.70 1.88
C VAL A 64 5.64 -10.49 1.91
N ARG A 65 5.08 -10.25 3.10
CA ARG A 65 3.64 -10.01 3.26
C ARG A 65 3.31 -8.59 2.82
N LYS A 66 2.62 -8.47 1.68
CA LYS A 66 2.17 -7.20 1.11
C LYS A 66 0.79 -6.83 1.65
N VAL A 67 0.66 -5.62 2.18
CA VAL A 67 -0.56 -5.12 2.82
C VAL A 67 -0.92 -3.75 2.24
N ILE A 68 -2.20 -3.53 1.96
CA ILE A 68 -2.71 -2.21 1.59
C ILE A 68 -3.89 -1.83 2.50
N ALA A 69 -3.97 -0.56 2.89
CA ALA A 69 -5.12 0.01 3.58
C ALA A 69 -5.71 1.13 2.71
N PRO A 70 -6.72 0.85 1.88
CA PRO A 70 -7.30 1.85 1.00
C PRO A 70 -7.85 3.05 1.78
N ALA A 71 -7.74 4.23 1.19
CA ALA A 71 -8.50 5.40 1.63
C ALA A 71 -8.72 6.35 0.45
N MET A 72 -9.97 6.68 0.18
CA MET A 72 -10.39 7.55 -0.91
C MET A 72 -11.85 7.97 -0.74
N ASN A 73 -12.33 8.90 -1.57
CA ASN A 73 -13.75 9.22 -1.63
C ASN A 73 -14.57 7.95 -1.96
N GLY A 74 -15.76 7.81 -1.35
CA GLY A 74 -16.62 6.65 -1.56
C GLY A 74 -16.99 6.40 -3.03
N HIS A 75 -17.25 7.43 -3.83
CA HIS A 75 -17.49 7.25 -5.27
C HIS A 75 -16.28 6.65 -5.99
N MET A 76 -15.06 7.04 -5.61
CA MET A 76 -13.85 6.44 -6.18
C MET A 76 -13.72 4.98 -5.73
N LEU A 77 -13.98 4.68 -4.46
CA LEU A 77 -13.90 3.31 -3.95
C LEU A 77 -14.84 2.38 -4.71
N HIS A 78 -16.09 2.81 -4.95
CA HIS A 78 -17.10 2.01 -5.64
C HIS A 78 -16.96 1.99 -7.17
N GLN A 79 -15.95 2.65 -7.76
CA GLN A 79 -15.70 2.54 -9.19
C GLN A 79 -15.35 1.09 -9.56
N PRO A 80 -15.94 0.51 -10.63
CA PRO A 80 -15.65 -0.86 -11.04
C PRO A 80 -14.16 -1.12 -11.30
N SER A 81 -13.41 -0.13 -11.79
CA SER A 81 -11.96 -0.25 -11.99
C SER A 81 -11.20 -0.38 -10.67
N VAL A 82 -11.58 0.37 -9.64
CA VAL A 82 -10.94 0.30 -8.32
C VAL A 82 -11.27 -1.02 -7.64
N GLN A 83 -12.54 -1.47 -7.69
CA GLN A 83 -12.94 -2.76 -7.14
C GLN A 83 -12.20 -3.92 -7.82
N ARG A 84 -12.15 -3.95 -9.17
CA ARG A 84 -11.36 -4.95 -9.90
C ARG A 84 -9.89 -4.95 -9.48
N ASN A 85 -9.26 -3.79 -9.37
CA ASN A 85 -7.86 -3.71 -8.95
C ASN A 85 -7.64 -4.20 -7.51
N ILE A 86 -8.57 -3.87 -6.59
CA ILE A 86 -8.53 -4.38 -5.22
C ILE A 86 -8.65 -5.90 -5.20
N ASP A 87 -9.55 -6.46 -6.00
CA ASP A 87 -9.78 -7.91 -6.06
C ASP A 87 -8.60 -8.64 -6.71
N SER A 88 -8.04 -8.14 -7.81
CA SER A 88 -6.81 -8.68 -8.39
C SER A 88 -5.64 -8.68 -7.40
N LEU A 89 -5.49 -7.61 -6.61
CA LEU A 89 -4.46 -7.59 -5.55
C LEU A 89 -4.72 -8.65 -4.47
N LYS A 90 -5.97 -8.90 -4.09
CA LYS A 90 -6.29 -10.00 -3.15
C LYS A 90 -5.93 -11.36 -3.76
N GLU A 91 -6.22 -11.57 -5.04
CA GLU A 91 -5.86 -12.78 -5.78
C GLU A 91 -4.34 -12.97 -5.86
N ASP A 92 -3.58 -11.88 -6.01
CA ASP A 92 -2.11 -11.84 -5.97
C ASP A 92 -1.53 -11.98 -4.54
N GLY A 93 -2.37 -12.27 -3.54
CA GLY A 93 -1.97 -12.53 -2.16
C GLY A 93 -1.77 -11.30 -1.27
N TYR A 94 -2.18 -10.12 -1.72
CA TYR A 94 -2.16 -8.92 -0.86
C TYR A 94 -3.22 -9.01 0.23
N VAL A 95 -2.84 -8.58 1.43
CA VAL A 95 -3.80 -8.37 2.52
C VAL A 95 -4.40 -6.98 2.37
N VAL A 96 -5.71 -6.91 2.12
CA VAL A 96 -6.44 -5.65 2.03
C VAL A 96 -7.14 -5.36 3.35
N ILE A 97 -6.76 -4.27 4.01
CA ILE A 97 -7.43 -3.79 5.23
C ILE A 97 -8.61 -2.93 4.80
N SER A 98 -9.83 -3.37 5.11
CA SER A 98 -11.05 -2.65 4.72
C SER A 98 -11.10 -1.21 5.23
N THR A 99 -11.74 -0.36 4.43
CA THR A 99 -12.12 0.99 4.82
C THR A 99 -13.17 0.96 5.92
N ARG A 100 -13.45 2.12 6.50
CA ARG A 100 -14.56 2.33 7.43
C ARG A 100 -15.57 3.30 6.84
N GLU A 101 -16.80 3.18 7.29
CA GLU A 101 -17.80 4.21 7.10
C GLU A 101 -17.55 5.38 8.06
N GLY A 102 -17.81 6.59 7.58
CA GLY A 102 -17.82 7.79 8.41
C GLY A 102 -17.74 9.05 7.58
N GLU A 103 -17.59 10.20 8.24
CA GLU A 103 -17.34 11.46 7.55
C GLU A 103 -16.01 11.39 6.80
N LEU A 104 -16.10 11.64 5.50
CA LEU A 104 -14.98 11.78 4.58
C LEU A 104 -14.58 13.25 4.49
N ALA A 105 -13.31 13.52 4.15
CA ALA A 105 -12.77 14.89 4.06
C ALA A 105 -13.49 15.79 3.02
N CYS A 106 -14.30 15.20 2.14
CA CYS A 106 -15.10 15.91 1.13
C CYS A 106 -16.50 16.32 1.61
N GLY A 107 -16.86 16.07 2.87
CA GLY A 107 -18.16 16.43 3.45
C GLY A 107 -19.28 15.40 3.25
N TYR A 108 -18.98 14.25 2.62
CA TYR A 108 -19.91 13.12 2.50
C TYR A 108 -19.68 12.12 3.64
N ALA A 109 -20.76 11.57 4.19
CA ALA A 109 -20.70 10.37 5.02
C ALA A 109 -20.78 9.13 4.12
N GLY A 110 -19.89 8.16 4.32
CA GLY A 110 -19.93 6.91 3.57
C GLY A 110 -18.67 6.07 3.73
N ASP A 111 -18.63 4.94 3.02
CA ASP A 111 -17.45 4.08 2.94
C ASP A 111 -16.30 4.78 2.20
N GLY A 112 -15.05 4.44 2.55
CA GLY A 112 -13.84 5.04 1.99
C GLY A 112 -12.89 5.67 3.01
N LYS A 113 -13.31 5.78 4.28
CA LYS A 113 -12.45 6.32 5.35
C LYS A 113 -11.35 5.33 5.68
N LEU A 114 -10.15 5.83 5.95
CA LEU A 114 -9.05 4.97 6.39
C LEU A 114 -9.43 4.23 7.69
N ALA A 115 -9.04 2.95 7.77
CA ALA A 115 -9.09 2.17 8.99
C ALA A 115 -8.40 2.91 10.16
N ALA A 116 -8.82 2.66 11.40
CA ALA A 116 -8.10 3.26 12.52
C ALA A 116 -6.65 2.75 12.54
N VAL A 117 -5.71 3.64 12.87
CA VAL A 117 -4.28 3.31 12.90
C VAL A 117 -4.00 2.08 13.79
N HIS A 118 -4.68 1.98 14.92
CA HIS A 118 -4.60 0.82 15.81
C HIS A 118 -4.97 -0.50 15.11
N ASP A 119 -6.01 -0.50 14.27
CA ASP A 119 -6.47 -1.69 13.58
C ASP A 119 -5.48 -2.11 12.49
N VAL A 120 -4.93 -1.12 11.76
CA VAL A 120 -3.85 -1.34 10.79
C VAL A 120 -2.64 -1.97 11.46
N VAL A 121 -2.18 -1.37 12.57
CA VAL A 121 -1.02 -1.86 13.32
C VAL A 121 -1.25 -3.27 13.85
N ASN A 122 -2.43 -3.57 14.37
CA ASN A 122 -2.76 -4.90 14.86
C ASN A 122 -2.80 -5.94 13.75
N GLN A 123 -3.33 -5.58 12.58
CA GLN A 123 -3.34 -6.48 11.44
C GLN A 123 -1.93 -6.78 10.95
N VAL A 124 -1.07 -5.76 10.83
CA VAL A 124 0.33 -5.94 10.43
C VAL A 124 1.10 -6.81 11.44
N LYS A 125 0.88 -6.63 12.74
CA LYS A 125 1.53 -7.45 13.78
C LYS A 125 1.21 -8.94 13.68
N LYS A 126 -0.03 -9.30 13.31
CA LYS A 126 -0.45 -10.70 13.12
C LYS A 126 0.26 -11.38 11.94
N LEU A 127 0.79 -10.61 10.99
CA LEU A 127 1.46 -11.14 9.80
C LEU A 127 2.95 -11.40 10.01
N ARG A 128 3.55 -10.92 11.11
CA ARG A 128 4.96 -11.16 11.49
C ARG A 128 5.16 -12.40 12.38
N GLN A 129 4.08 -13.09 12.75
CA GLN A 129 4.12 -14.31 13.57
C GLN A 129 4.13 -15.54 12.66
#